data_AF-A0A534PVT1-F1
#
_entry.id   AF-A0A534PVT1-F1
#
_cell.length_a   1.000
_cell.length_b   1.000
_cell.length_c   1.000
_cell.angle_alpha   90.00
_cell.angle_beta   90.00
_cell.angle_gamma   90.00
#
_symmetry.space_group_name_H-M   'P 1'
#
loop_
_entity.id
_entity.type
_entity.pdbx_description
1 polymer ?
#
loop_
_entity_poly.entity_id
_entity_poly.type
_entity_poly.pdbx_seq_one_letter_code
_entity_poly.pdbx_strand_id
1 'polypeptide(L)'
;MNRPAAFLLIGAAVLASGCASVPMASHEADAAAKKFEVPSGRANLYVYRNESFGGAVRMSVQFDGAVLGDTAANVYLYTPIAPGPHTIVSKSEDDSQLTIEAKAGANYFLWQEVKMGLWAARSALQQVDDAKGRAGVAECNLAKTNAPLVSSGCTKDIECKGSRICKAGACIDSVQSLPTN
;
A
#
# COMPACT_ATOMS: atom_id res chain seq x y z
N MET A 1 -16.23 -1.11 69.35
CA MET A 1 -16.33 0.19 68.63
C MET A 1 -15.57 0.08 67.33
N ASN A 2 -16.15 0.53 66.23
CA ASN A 2 -15.78 0.20 64.84
C ASN A 2 -15.42 1.48 64.07
N ARG A 3 -14.50 1.37 63.08
CA ARG A 3 -14.22 2.28 61.92
C ARG A 3 -13.27 3.48 62.18
N PRO A 4 -12.38 3.88 61.23
CA PRO A 4 -12.66 3.91 59.79
C PRO A 4 -11.60 3.30 58.85
N ALA A 5 -12.14 2.90 57.70
CA ALA A 5 -11.44 2.52 56.49
C ALA A 5 -10.65 3.71 55.93
N ALA A 6 -9.38 3.47 55.61
CA ALA A 6 -8.63 4.28 54.66
C ALA A 6 -8.28 3.37 53.48
N PHE A 7 -9.21 3.27 52.54
CA PHE A 7 -8.94 2.78 51.19
C PHE A 7 -7.97 3.77 50.55
N LEU A 8 -6.67 3.47 50.61
CA LEU A 8 -5.68 4.20 49.83
C LEU A 8 -5.81 3.73 48.37
N LEU A 9 -6.54 4.53 47.59
CA LEU A 9 -6.71 4.39 46.14
C LEU A 9 -5.34 4.32 45.46
N ILE A 10 -4.92 3.13 45.06
CA ILE A 10 -3.85 2.92 44.08
C ILE A 10 -4.44 3.33 42.72
N GLY A 11 -4.23 4.59 42.34
CA GLY A 11 -4.56 5.09 41.02
C GLY A 11 -3.67 4.42 39.97
N ALA A 12 -4.16 3.33 39.37
CA ALA A 12 -3.57 2.74 38.19
C ALA A 12 -3.79 3.70 37.01
N ALA A 13 -2.81 4.57 36.75
CA ALA A 13 -2.73 5.32 35.50
C ALA A 13 -2.43 4.32 34.37
N VAL A 14 -3.49 3.79 33.74
CA VAL A 14 -3.40 3.06 32.48
C VAL A 14 -3.03 4.07 31.39
N LEU A 15 -1.75 4.30 31.20
CA LEU A 15 -1.21 4.93 30.00
C LEU A 15 -1.36 3.93 28.85
N ALA A 16 -2.54 3.87 28.25
CA ALA A 16 -2.76 3.17 26.99
C ALA A 16 -2.12 3.99 25.86
N SER A 17 -0.79 3.91 25.71
CA SER A 17 -0.07 4.37 24.54
C SER A 17 -0.30 3.39 23.38
N GLY A 18 -1.50 3.46 22.81
CA GLY A 18 -1.74 2.89 21.49
C GLY A 18 -1.00 3.72 20.45
N CYS A 19 0.30 3.49 20.26
CA CYS A 19 0.94 3.88 19.01
C CYS A 19 0.15 3.19 17.90
N ALA A 20 -0.45 3.96 17.01
CA ALA A 20 -1.07 3.44 15.79
C ALA A 20 0.02 2.94 14.84
N SER A 21 0.75 1.92 15.27
CA SER A 21 1.79 1.26 14.49
C SER A 21 1.14 0.32 13.49
N VAL A 22 1.73 0.26 12.31
CA VAL A 22 1.39 -0.72 11.29
C VAL A 22 2.58 -1.69 11.13
N PRO A 23 2.35 -2.92 10.63
CA PRO A 23 3.44 -3.85 10.40
C PRO A 23 4.44 -3.29 9.40
N MET A 24 5.68 -3.05 9.82
CA MET A 24 6.72 -2.47 8.95
C MET A 24 7.45 -3.54 8.15
N ALA A 25 7.85 -3.21 6.92
CA ALA A 25 8.77 -4.02 6.13
C ALA A 25 10.22 -3.84 6.63
N SER A 26 11.16 -4.62 6.08
CA SER A 26 12.58 -4.45 6.42
C SER A 26 13.15 -3.21 5.74
N HIS A 27 14.23 -2.66 6.28
CA HIS A 27 14.92 -1.50 5.71
C HIS A 27 15.48 -1.81 4.30
N GLU A 28 15.89 -3.04 4.04
CA GLU A 28 16.36 -3.49 2.72
C GLU A 28 15.22 -3.48 1.70
N ALA A 29 14.03 -3.92 2.10
CA ALA A 29 12.84 -3.90 1.24
C ALA A 29 12.40 -2.46 0.93
N ASP A 30 12.43 -1.57 1.94
CA ASP A 30 12.18 -0.14 1.78
C ASP A 30 13.15 0.51 0.78
N ALA A 31 14.46 0.30 1.00
CA ALA A 31 15.51 0.82 0.13
C ALA A 31 15.39 0.29 -1.31
N ALA A 32 15.04 -0.99 -1.49
CA ALA A 32 14.81 -1.58 -2.81
C ALA A 32 13.59 -0.94 -3.51
N ALA A 33 12.46 -0.80 -2.81
CA ALA A 33 11.24 -0.19 -3.36
C ALA A 33 11.44 1.29 -3.74
N LYS A 34 12.30 2.02 -3.01
CA LYS A 34 12.68 3.42 -3.27
C LYS A 34 13.70 3.60 -4.40
N LYS A 35 14.18 2.53 -5.02
CA LYS A 35 14.87 2.64 -6.32
C LYS A 35 13.89 2.98 -7.44
N PHE A 36 12.60 2.74 -7.23
CA PHE A 36 11.53 2.97 -8.19
C PHE A 36 11.76 2.27 -9.54
N GLU A 37 12.51 1.17 -9.52
CA GLU A 37 12.75 0.30 -10.66
C GLU A 37 11.47 -0.49 -10.93
N VAL A 38 10.94 -0.36 -12.14
CA VAL A 38 9.71 -1.05 -12.54
C VAL A 38 10.05 -2.46 -13.02
N PRO A 39 9.49 -3.52 -12.42
CA PRO A 39 9.71 -4.88 -12.91
C PRO A 39 9.24 -5.02 -14.37
N SER A 40 9.95 -5.83 -15.15
CA SER A 40 9.64 -6.03 -16.56
C SER A 40 8.19 -6.48 -16.77
N GLY A 41 7.47 -5.77 -17.65
CA GLY A 41 6.06 -6.04 -17.96
C GLY A 41 5.06 -5.68 -16.87
N ARG A 42 5.48 -5.00 -15.79
CA ARG A 42 4.62 -4.55 -14.70
C ARG A 42 4.58 -3.03 -14.63
N ALA A 43 3.69 -2.50 -13.80
CA ALA A 43 3.78 -1.16 -13.26
C ALA A 43 4.01 -1.26 -11.75
N ASN A 44 4.43 -0.17 -11.12
CA ASN A 44 4.49 -0.09 -9.66
C ASN A 44 3.38 0.82 -9.14
N LEU A 45 2.75 0.41 -8.05
CA LEU A 45 1.83 1.24 -7.28
C LEU A 45 2.43 1.58 -5.92
N TYR A 46 2.44 2.86 -5.61
CA TYR A 46 2.79 3.42 -4.32
C TYR A 46 1.60 4.17 -3.76
N VAL A 47 1.15 3.81 -2.55
CA VAL A 47 0.14 4.57 -1.80
C VAL A 47 0.80 5.10 -0.54
N TYR A 48 0.86 6.42 -0.38
CA TYR A 48 1.69 7.04 0.66
C TYR A 48 0.95 8.12 1.43
N ARG A 49 1.36 8.29 2.69
CA ARG A 49 0.88 9.33 3.61
C ARG A 49 2.08 9.99 4.29
N ASN A 50 2.63 11.03 3.68
CA ASN A 50 3.75 11.82 4.22
C ASN A 50 3.29 12.97 5.12
N GLU A 51 2.22 12.75 5.89
CA GLU A 51 1.66 13.73 6.81
C GLU A 51 1.69 13.23 8.25
N SER A 52 1.96 14.14 9.18
CA SER A 52 1.87 13.90 10.62
C SER A 52 0.45 14.09 11.17
N PHE A 53 -0.44 14.72 10.39
CA PHE A 53 -1.82 14.98 10.78
C PHE A 53 -2.61 13.65 10.87
N GLY A 54 -3.38 13.48 11.95
CA GLY A 54 -4.05 12.20 12.21
C GLY A 54 -3.07 11.05 12.49
N GLY A 55 -1.89 11.33 13.05
CA GLY A 55 -0.84 10.34 13.29
C GLY A 55 -1.21 9.18 14.22
N ALA A 56 -2.24 9.35 15.06
CA ALA A 56 -2.80 8.27 15.89
C ALA A 56 -3.82 7.38 15.14
N VAL A 57 -4.05 7.62 13.84
CA VAL A 57 -5.02 6.89 13.02
C VAL A 57 -4.30 6.09 11.94
N ARG A 58 -4.64 4.80 11.84
CA ARG A 58 -4.30 3.92 10.73
C ARG A 58 -5.45 3.92 9.70
N MET A 59 -5.14 3.89 8.41
CA MET A 59 -6.14 3.85 7.35
C MET A 59 -5.89 2.65 6.45
N SER A 60 -6.92 1.85 6.22
CA SER A 60 -6.78 0.63 5.42
C SER A 60 -6.88 0.96 3.94
N VAL A 61 -6.03 0.36 3.12
CA VAL A 61 -6.02 0.50 1.67
C VAL A 61 -6.37 -0.84 1.06
N GLN A 62 -7.31 -0.83 0.12
CA GLN A 62 -7.67 -1.97 -0.70
C GLN A 62 -7.21 -1.76 -2.14
N PHE A 63 -6.78 -2.84 -2.77
CA PHE A 63 -6.41 -2.93 -4.17
C PHE A 63 -7.26 -4.03 -4.81
N ASP A 64 -8.05 -3.67 -5.82
CA ASP A 64 -8.99 -4.57 -6.52
C ASP A 64 -9.89 -5.38 -5.57
N GLY A 65 -10.39 -4.72 -4.52
CA GLY A 65 -11.28 -5.31 -3.53
C GLY A 65 -10.60 -6.19 -2.47
N ALA A 66 -9.29 -6.40 -2.55
CA ALA A 66 -8.50 -7.09 -1.53
C ALA A 66 -7.75 -6.09 -0.65
N VAL A 67 -7.56 -6.39 0.65
CA VAL A 67 -6.77 -5.54 1.55
C VAL A 67 -5.31 -5.57 1.14
N LEU A 68 -4.76 -4.42 0.74
CA LEU A 68 -3.34 -4.24 0.43
C LEU A 68 -2.52 -4.05 1.70
N GLY A 69 -3.05 -3.31 2.67
CA GLY A 69 -2.39 -3.01 3.94
C GLY A 69 -2.91 -1.73 4.57
N ASP A 70 -2.25 -1.28 5.63
CA ASP A 70 -2.64 -0.06 6.36
C ASP A 70 -1.53 0.99 6.28
N THR A 71 -1.92 2.24 6.11
CA THR A 71 -1.04 3.41 6.21
C THR A 71 -1.15 4.05 7.59
N ALA A 72 -0.03 4.56 8.09
CA ALA A 72 0.08 5.42 9.26
C ALA A 72 0.90 6.69 8.90
N ALA A 73 1.29 7.50 9.88
CA ALA A 73 1.97 8.77 9.58
C ALA A 73 3.36 8.46 9.04
N ASN A 74 3.73 9.09 7.92
CA ASN A 74 4.99 8.86 7.22
C ASN A 74 5.20 7.39 6.85
N VAL A 75 4.13 6.74 6.39
CA VAL A 75 4.16 5.34 5.93
C VAL A 75 3.61 5.24 4.52
N TYR A 76 4.19 4.34 3.73
CA TYR A 76 3.68 4.00 2.41
C TYR A 76 3.55 2.49 2.22
N LEU A 77 2.70 2.13 1.27
CA LEU A 77 2.49 0.77 0.75
C LEU A 77 3.02 0.71 -0.68
N TYR A 78 3.62 -0.43 -1.02
CA TYR A 78 4.16 -0.70 -2.34
C TYR A 78 3.72 -2.07 -2.85
N THR A 79 3.30 -2.12 -4.11
CA THR A 79 3.10 -3.37 -4.83
C THR A 79 3.34 -3.20 -6.33
N PRO A 80 4.08 -4.12 -6.97
CA PRO A 80 4.01 -4.28 -8.42
C PRO A 80 2.60 -4.72 -8.83
N ILE A 81 2.10 -4.19 -9.94
CA ILE A 81 0.76 -4.45 -10.46
C ILE A 81 0.83 -4.82 -11.94
N ALA A 82 -0.20 -5.51 -12.43
CA ALA A 82 -0.33 -5.78 -13.85
C ALA A 82 -0.64 -4.47 -14.61
N PRO A 83 -0.38 -4.41 -15.93
CA PRO A 83 -0.95 -3.36 -16.76
C PRO A 83 -2.47 -3.55 -16.88
N GLY A 84 -3.20 -2.43 -16.99
CA GLY A 84 -4.66 -2.39 -17.14
C GLY A 84 -5.36 -1.59 -16.04
N PRO A 85 -6.71 -1.65 -16.00
CA PRO A 85 -7.50 -0.91 -15.04
C PRO A 85 -7.40 -1.52 -13.64
N HIS A 86 -7.11 -0.70 -12.65
CA HIS A 86 -7.05 -1.10 -11.24
C HIS A 86 -7.81 -0.11 -10.36
N THR A 87 -8.48 -0.62 -9.32
CA THR A 87 -9.24 0.19 -8.37
C THR A 87 -8.59 0.16 -7.00
N ILE A 88 -8.27 1.34 -6.48
CA ILE A 88 -7.70 1.54 -5.15
C ILE A 88 -8.77 2.19 -4.27
N VAL A 89 -8.95 1.68 -3.06
CA VAL A 89 -9.90 2.24 -2.09
C VAL A 89 -9.20 2.50 -0.77
N SER A 90 -9.23 3.73 -0.30
CA SER A 90 -8.84 4.12 1.06
C SER A 90 -10.06 4.07 1.96
N LYS A 91 -10.04 3.19 2.95
CA LYS A 91 -11.11 3.01 3.93
C LYS A 91 -10.97 4.03 5.06
N SER A 92 -12.01 4.83 5.26
CA SER A 92 -12.11 5.80 6.35
C SER A 92 -13.58 6.03 6.74
N GLU A 93 -13.92 7.12 7.45
CA GLU A 93 -15.34 7.44 7.74
C GLU A 93 -16.18 7.45 6.45
N ASP A 94 -15.62 8.06 5.39
CA ASP A 94 -16.08 7.92 4.01
C ASP A 94 -14.98 7.24 3.20
N ASP A 95 -15.32 6.25 2.38
CA ASP A 95 -14.35 5.60 1.50
C ASP A 95 -13.94 6.54 0.35
N SER A 96 -12.64 6.65 0.09
CA SER A 96 -12.12 7.32 -1.11
C SER A 96 -11.67 6.27 -2.11
N GLN A 97 -12.26 6.30 -3.31
CA GLN A 97 -11.93 5.39 -4.40
C GLN A 97 -11.25 6.13 -5.55
N LEU A 98 -10.23 5.51 -6.14
CA LEU A 98 -9.56 5.99 -7.34
C LEU A 98 -9.27 4.82 -8.27
N THR A 99 -9.62 4.98 -9.54
CA THR A 99 -9.27 4.03 -10.60
C THR A 99 -8.12 4.58 -11.42
N ILE A 100 -7.13 3.74 -11.69
CA ILE A 100 -5.99 4.06 -12.56
C ILE A 100 -5.95 3.11 -13.74
N GLU A 101 -5.43 3.59 -14.87
CA GLU A 101 -5.07 2.75 -16.02
C GLU A 101 -3.54 2.54 -16.00
N ALA A 102 -3.11 1.40 -15.47
CA ALA A 102 -1.70 1.08 -15.26
C ALA A 102 -1.01 0.67 -16.58
N LYS A 103 0.13 1.30 -16.88
CA LYS A 103 0.95 0.99 -18.05
C LYS A 103 2.24 0.31 -17.62
N ALA A 104 2.63 -0.73 -18.35
CA ALA A 104 3.92 -1.38 -18.13
C ALA A 104 5.07 -0.38 -18.19
N GLY A 105 6.04 -0.50 -17.29
CA GLY A 105 7.20 0.38 -17.21
C GLY A 105 6.95 1.72 -16.49
N ALA A 106 5.78 1.94 -15.89
CA ALA A 106 5.46 3.17 -15.16
C ALA A 106 5.33 2.98 -13.64
N ASN A 107 5.63 4.03 -12.89
CA ASN A 107 5.34 4.15 -11.47
C ASN A 107 4.09 5.02 -11.26
N TYR A 108 3.19 4.58 -10.39
CA TYR A 108 1.98 5.29 -10.02
C TYR A 108 2.03 5.64 -8.53
N PHE A 109 1.78 6.91 -8.22
CA PHE A 109 1.85 7.44 -6.87
C PHE A 109 0.50 8.00 -6.47
N LEU A 110 -0.08 7.42 -5.42
CA LEU A 110 -1.33 7.85 -4.84
C LEU A 110 -1.06 8.44 -3.46
N TRP A 111 -1.25 9.74 -3.34
CA TRP A 111 -1.19 10.42 -2.07
C TRP A 111 -2.50 10.23 -1.32
N GLN A 112 -2.41 9.76 -0.08
CA GLN A 112 -3.53 9.64 0.82
C GLN A 112 -3.54 10.84 1.78
N GLU A 113 -4.32 11.84 1.43
CA GLU A 113 -4.52 13.06 2.23
C GLU A 113 -5.45 12.76 3.40
N VAL A 114 -5.07 13.13 4.62
CA VAL A 114 -5.94 12.99 5.81
C VAL A 114 -6.86 14.20 5.91
N LYS A 115 -8.16 13.94 6.05
CA LYS A 115 -9.17 14.98 6.26
C LYS A 115 -9.85 14.81 7.61
N MET A 116 -10.29 15.92 8.19
CA MET A 116 -11.16 15.88 9.36
C MET A 116 -12.54 15.42 8.93
N GLY A 117 -13.04 14.34 9.55
CA GLY A 117 -14.44 13.94 9.45
C GLY A 117 -15.26 14.44 10.63
N LEU A 118 -16.54 14.09 10.64
CA LEU A 118 -17.48 14.51 11.68
C LEU A 118 -17.36 13.63 12.93
N TRP A 119 -16.94 12.37 12.76
CA TRP A 119 -16.85 11.37 13.83
C TRP A 119 -15.50 10.61 13.86
N ALA A 120 -14.84 10.45 12.72
CA ALA A 120 -13.51 9.83 12.56
C ALA A 120 -12.69 10.57 11.48
N ALA A 121 -11.42 10.22 11.31
CA ALA A 121 -10.63 10.78 10.20
C ALA A 121 -11.17 10.28 8.85
N ARG A 122 -11.23 11.18 7.87
CA ARG A 122 -11.53 10.90 6.46
C ARG A 122 -10.23 10.85 5.65
N SER A 123 -10.30 10.33 4.44
CA SER A 123 -9.17 10.28 3.52
C SER A 123 -9.59 10.68 2.12
N ALA A 124 -8.64 11.21 1.33
CA ALA A 124 -8.78 11.39 -0.10
C ALA A 124 -7.56 10.80 -0.83
N LEU A 125 -7.80 9.95 -1.83
CA LEU A 125 -6.76 9.46 -2.72
C LEU A 125 -6.59 10.41 -3.90
N GLN A 126 -5.36 10.87 -4.10
CA GLN A 126 -4.98 11.72 -5.23
C GLN A 126 -3.83 11.09 -6.00
N GLN A 127 -4.00 10.86 -7.30
CA GLN A 127 -2.87 10.54 -8.14
C GLN A 127 -2.01 11.78 -8.33
N VAL A 128 -0.71 11.64 -8.09
CA VAL A 128 0.28 12.70 -8.30
C VAL A 128 1.26 12.34 -9.41
N ASP A 129 1.99 13.33 -9.91
CA ASP A 129 3.07 13.11 -10.86
C ASP A 129 4.26 12.35 -10.23
N ASP A 130 5.13 11.84 -11.10
CA ASP A 130 6.27 11.01 -10.73
C ASP A 130 7.27 11.75 -9.82
N ALA A 131 7.53 13.04 -10.05
CA ALA A 131 8.47 13.81 -9.25
C ALA A 131 7.94 14.04 -7.82
N LYS A 132 6.69 14.49 -7.69
CA LYS A 132 6.02 14.69 -6.41
C LYS A 132 5.86 13.38 -5.66
N GLY A 133 5.49 12.31 -6.36
CA GLY A 133 5.30 10.99 -5.79
C GLY A 133 6.58 10.40 -5.20
N ARG A 134 7.71 10.48 -5.92
CA ARG A 134 9.01 10.02 -5.42
C ARG A 134 9.46 10.80 -4.19
N ALA A 135 9.29 12.13 -4.20
CA ALA A 135 9.64 12.96 -3.05
C ALA A 135 8.82 12.58 -1.82
N GLY A 136 7.50 12.43 -1.96
CA GLY A 136 6.63 12.04 -0.84
C GLY A 136 6.90 10.62 -0.32
N VAL A 137 7.23 9.66 -1.20
CA VAL A 137 7.61 8.30 -0.79
C VAL A 137 8.96 8.29 -0.07
N ALA A 138 9.91 9.15 -0.46
CA ALA A 138 11.22 9.24 0.17
C ALA A 138 11.13 9.71 1.64
N GLU A 139 10.09 10.47 2.00
CA GLU A 139 9.80 10.92 3.36
C GLU A 139 9.12 9.84 4.23
N CYS A 140 8.69 8.73 3.63
CA CYS A 140 7.94 7.67 4.30
C CYS A 140 8.78 6.42 4.55
N ASN A 141 8.29 5.51 5.41
CA ASN A 141 8.82 4.16 5.57
C ASN A 141 7.85 3.10 5.03
N LEU A 142 8.38 2.02 4.44
CA LEU A 142 7.57 0.95 3.86
C LEU A 142 6.88 0.08 4.94
N ALA A 143 5.55 -0.02 4.84
CA ALA A 143 4.78 -1.03 5.56
C ALA A 143 4.72 -2.36 4.78
N LYS A 144 4.48 -3.46 5.51
CA LYS A 144 4.19 -4.75 4.90
C LYS A 144 2.89 -4.64 4.11
N THR A 145 2.94 -5.09 2.86
CA THR A 145 1.76 -5.23 2.03
C THR A 145 1.31 -6.68 1.98
N ASN A 146 0.01 -6.90 2.08
CA ASN A 146 -0.67 -8.13 1.68
C ASN A 146 -0.94 -8.07 0.17
N ALA A 147 0.05 -7.62 -0.60
CA ALA A 147 -0.04 -7.56 -2.05
C ALA A 147 -0.67 -8.88 -2.50
N PRO A 148 -1.81 -8.87 -3.23
CA PRO A 148 -2.29 -10.08 -3.86
C PRO A 148 -1.08 -10.60 -4.59
N LEU A 149 -0.66 -11.83 -4.29
CA LEU A 149 0.42 -12.47 -5.00
C LEU A 149 -0.01 -12.42 -6.46
N VAL A 150 0.46 -11.42 -7.21
CA VAL A 150 0.11 -11.21 -8.60
C VAL A 150 0.87 -12.30 -9.30
N SER A 151 0.25 -13.49 -9.29
CA SER A 151 0.77 -14.82 -9.57
C SER A 151 2.15 -14.67 -10.15
N SER A 152 3.16 -14.71 -9.27
CA SER A 152 4.60 -14.63 -9.57
C SER A 152 4.80 -14.56 -11.06
N GLY A 153 4.81 -13.34 -11.61
CA GLY A 153 4.99 -13.17 -13.04
C GLY A 153 6.23 -13.96 -13.41
N CYS A 154 6.17 -14.68 -14.53
CA CYS A 154 7.32 -15.43 -14.95
C CYS A 154 8.46 -14.44 -15.27
N THR A 155 9.69 -14.84 -15.03
CA THR A 155 10.90 -14.22 -15.57
C THR A 155 11.52 -15.09 -16.66
N LYS A 156 11.13 -16.37 -16.70
CA LYS A 156 11.59 -17.38 -17.65
C LYS A 156 10.44 -18.30 -18.04
N ASP A 157 10.51 -18.87 -19.24
CA ASP A 157 9.51 -19.82 -19.76
C ASP A 157 9.31 -21.03 -18.82
N ILE A 158 10.37 -21.46 -18.13
CA ILE A 158 10.32 -22.60 -17.19
C ILE A 158 9.39 -22.38 -15.99
N GLU A 159 9.04 -21.13 -15.70
CA GLU A 159 8.12 -20.77 -14.61
C GLU A 159 6.66 -20.86 -15.07
N CYS A 160 6.42 -21.04 -16.36
CA CYS A 160 5.11 -21.19 -16.96
C CYS A 160 4.72 -22.67 -17.06
N LYS A 161 3.55 -23.01 -16.50
CA LYS A 161 2.99 -24.36 -16.63
C LYS A 161 2.56 -24.62 -18.07
N GLY A 162 2.97 -25.76 -18.62
CA GLY A 162 2.60 -26.22 -19.98
C GLY A 162 3.49 -25.62 -21.06
N SER A 163 3.00 -25.55 -22.30
CA SER A 163 3.72 -24.98 -23.45
C SER A 163 3.67 -23.44 -23.52
N ARG A 164 3.45 -22.79 -22.38
CA ARG A 164 3.33 -21.33 -22.27
C ARG A 164 4.71 -20.72 -22.15
N ILE A 165 4.89 -19.56 -22.77
CA ILE A 165 6.13 -18.79 -22.72
C ILE A 165 5.96 -17.58 -21.82
N CYS A 166 7.07 -17.13 -21.27
CA CYS A 166 7.09 -15.93 -20.50
C CYS A 166 7.26 -14.71 -21.39
N LYS A 167 6.19 -13.92 -21.54
CA LYS A 167 6.21 -12.67 -22.28
C LYS A 167 5.74 -11.54 -21.38
N ALA A 168 6.60 -10.53 -21.20
CA ALA A 168 6.31 -9.35 -20.36
C ALA A 168 5.81 -9.71 -18.95
N GLY A 169 6.43 -10.70 -18.29
CA GLY A 169 6.06 -11.06 -16.92
C GLY A 169 4.77 -11.87 -16.81
N ALA A 170 4.23 -12.39 -17.91
CA ALA A 170 3.03 -13.22 -17.95
C ALA A 170 3.24 -14.49 -18.79
N CYS A 171 2.67 -15.60 -18.34
CA CYS A 171 2.66 -16.86 -19.07
C CYS A 171 1.57 -16.85 -20.13
N ILE A 172 1.96 -16.75 -21.40
CA ILE A 172 1.04 -16.72 -22.55
C ILE A 172 1.22 -17.97 -23.41
N ASP A 173 0.19 -18.36 -24.17
CA ASP A 173 0.29 -19.46 -25.13
C ASP A 173 1.22 -19.07 -26.29
N SER A 174 2.14 -19.96 -26.65
CA SER A 174 3.16 -19.72 -27.68
C SER A 174 2.57 -19.34 -29.05
N VAL A 175 1.34 -19.80 -29.34
CA VAL A 175 0.64 -19.61 -30.62
C VAL A 175 0.18 -18.16 -30.86
N GLN A 176 -0.09 -17.39 -29.80
CA GLN A 176 -0.52 -15.98 -29.91
C GLN A 176 0.66 -14.99 -30.00
N SER A 177 1.90 -15.49 -30.02
CA SER A 177 3.09 -14.61 -30.04
C SER A 177 3.52 -14.15 -31.44
N LEU A 178 2.92 -14.70 -32.50
CA LEU A 178 3.16 -14.30 -33.88
C LEU A 178 2.43 -12.98 -34.19
N PRO A 179 3.11 -11.95 -34.72
CA PRO A 179 2.43 -10.77 -35.22
C PRO A 179 1.52 -11.20 -36.38
N THR A 180 0.22 -10.94 -36.25
CA THR A 180 -0.67 -10.89 -37.40
C THR A 180 -0.16 -9.77 -38.31
N ASN A 181 0.41 -10.17 -39.45
CA ASN A 181 0.86 -9.28 -40.50
C ASN A 181 -0.31 -8.49 -41.10
#